data_AF-X1NWI2-F1
#
_entry.id   AF-X1NWI2-F1
#
_cell.length_a   1.000
_cell.length_b   1.000
_cell.length_c   1.000
_cell.angle_alpha   90.00
_cell.angle_beta   90.00
_cell.angle_gamma   90.00
#
_symmetry.space_group_name_H-M   'P 1'
#
loop_
_entity.id
_entity.type
_entity.pdbx_description
1 polymer ?
#
loop_
_entity_poly.entity_id
_entity_poly.type
_entity_poly.pdbx_seq_one_letter_code
_entity_poly.pdbx_strand_id
1 'polypeptide(L)'
;MMCNVTLNLLLIPRFSFLGAAMATLISICIFLSLQYGFISKNLFRLNFFQIAGKPVISAALMGMIILLLRQLNLFLIVPIAALAYVLFLLTLRPFSPTDIQLFRRLWEREKGLVTLQSQRSGEHNPSKK
;
A
#
# COMPACT_ATOMS: atom_id res chain seq x y z
N MET A 1 -7.17 17.52 -3.14
CA MET A 1 -8.37 17.69 -2.27
C MET A 1 -9.57 18.21 -3.05
N MET A 2 -9.48 19.31 -3.81
CA MET A 2 -10.62 19.90 -4.54
C MET A 2 -11.31 18.95 -5.55
N CYS A 3 -10.55 18.23 -6.39
CA CYS A 3 -11.15 17.33 -7.39
C CYS A 3 -12.03 16.22 -6.80
N ASN A 4 -11.69 15.72 -5.61
CA ASN A 4 -12.41 14.61 -4.98
C ASN A 4 -13.79 15.06 -4.47
N VAL A 5 -13.87 16.29 -3.97
CA VAL A 5 -15.12 16.91 -3.51
C VAL A 5 -16.01 17.29 -4.70
N THR A 6 -15.44 17.87 -5.77
CA THR A 6 -16.19 18.23 -6.97
C THR A 6 -16.76 17.00 -7.70
N LEU A 7 -15.99 15.92 -7.83
CA LEU A 7 -16.48 14.69 -8.45
C LEU A 7 -17.57 14.02 -7.63
N ASN A 8 -17.41 13.94 -6.31
CA ASN A 8 -18.45 13.39 -5.44
C ASN A 8 -19.74 14.22 -5.53
N LEU A 9 -19.67 15.56 -5.46
CA LEU A 9 -20.87 16.41 -5.58
C LEU A 9 -21.58 16.30 -6.93
N LEU A 10 -20.86 16.00 -8.02
CA LEU A 10 -21.43 15.91 -9.36
C LEU A 10 -21.98 14.50 -9.70
N LEU A 11 -21.36 13.44 -9.16
CA LEU A 11 -21.75 12.04 -9.41
C LEU A 11 -22.80 11.50 -8.43
N ILE A 12 -22.80 11.95 -7.16
CA ILE A 12 -23.79 11.54 -6.16
C ILE A 12 -25.24 11.81 -6.61
N PRO A 13 -25.61 12.98 -7.14
CA PRO A 13 -27.02 13.26 -7.50
C PRO A 13 -27.53 12.43 -8.69
N ARG A 14 -26.63 11.86 -9.51
CA ARG A 14 -27.03 11.14 -10.74
C ARG A 14 -26.98 9.61 -10.60
N PHE A 15 -26.18 9.07 -9.67
CA PHE A 15 -25.96 7.62 -9.52
C PHE A 15 -26.00 7.11 -8.06
N SER A 16 -26.36 7.95 -7.08
CA SER A 16 -26.48 7.57 -5.67
C SER A 16 -25.20 6.87 -5.16
N PHE A 17 -25.32 5.71 -4.50
CA PHE A 17 -24.19 4.94 -3.94
C PHE A 17 -23.14 4.51 -4.98
N LEU A 18 -23.57 4.12 -6.19
CA LEU A 18 -22.64 3.71 -7.25
C LEU A 18 -21.84 4.92 -7.77
N GLY A 19 -22.46 6.10 -7.80
CA GLY A 19 -21.81 7.37 -8.14
C GLY A 19 -20.71 7.75 -7.16
N ALA A 20 -20.94 7.60 -5.86
CA ALA A 20 -19.94 7.85 -4.83
C ALA A 20 -18.74 6.89 -4.95
N ALA A 21 -18.99 5.60 -5.19
CA ALA A 21 -17.94 4.62 -5.40
C ALA A 21 -17.10 4.94 -6.65
N MET A 22 -17.73 5.29 -7.76
CA MET A 22 -17.04 5.68 -9.00
C MET A 22 -16.26 6.98 -8.84
N ALA A 23 -16.82 8.00 -8.19
CA ALA A 23 -16.13 9.26 -7.91
C ALA A 23 -14.86 9.05 -7.08
N THR A 24 -14.92 8.15 -6.09
CA THR A 24 -13.78 7.78 -5.25
C THR A 24 -12.72 7.06 -6.08
N LEU A 25 -13.12 6.09 -6.90
CA LEU A 25 -12.20 5.35 -7.76
C LEU A 25 -11.48 6.27 -8.75
N ILE A 26 -12.21 7.16 -9.41
CA ILE A 26 -11.64 8.14 -10.36
C ILE A 26 -10.68 9.07 -9.64
N SER A 27 -11.04 9.55 -8.45
CA SER A 27 -10.18 10.45 -7.68
C SER A 27 -8.89 9.77 -7.22
N ILE A 28 -8.96 8.50 -6.82
CA ILE A 28 -7.77 7.69 -6.52
C ILE A 28 -6.89 7.55 -7.77
N CYS A 29 -7.47 7.25 -8.94
CA CYS A 29 -6.72 7.15 -10.20
C CYS A 29 -6.02 8.46 -10.57
N ILE A 30 -6.70 9.59 -10.46
CA ILE A 30 -6.12 10.93 -10.70
C ILE A 30 -4.99 11.20 -9.72
N PHE A 31 -5.21 10.97 -8.43
CA PHE A 31 -4.21 11.21 -7.40
C PHE A 31 -2.98 10.32 -7.59
N LEU A 32 -3.18 9.04 -7.87
CA LEU A 32 -2.12 8.08 -8.16
C LEU A 32 -1.29 8.52 -9.37
N SER A 33 -1.95 8.99 -10.44
CA SER A 33 -1.29 9.44 -11.66
C SER A 33 -0.45 10.70 -11.44
N LEU A 34 -0.97 11.67 -10.70
CA LEU A 34 -0.24 12.89 -10.33
C LEU A 34 0.96 12.58 -9.42
N GLN A 35 0.74 11.76 -8.39
CA GLN A 35 1.79 11.32 -7.47
C GLN A 35 2.91 10.57 -8.22
N TYR A 36 2.54 9.67 -9.13
CA TYR A 36 3.48 8.94 -9.97
C TYR A 36 4.27 9.88 -10.88
N GLY A 37 3.61 10.82 -11.56
CA GLY A 37 4.27 11.81 -12.41
C GLY A 37 5.26 12.70 -11.63
N PHE A 38 4.90 13.08 -10.40
CA PHE A 38 5.75 13.87 -9.52
C PHE A 38 6.96 13.07 -9.00
N ILE A 39 6.75 11.84 -8.51
CA ILE A 39 7.81 10.95 -8.00
C ILE A 39 8.77 10.54 -9.11
N SER A 40 8.25 10.17 -10.28
CA SER A 40 9.05 9.72 -11.43
C SER A 40 9.98 10.82 -11.96
N LYS A 41 9.55 12.09 -11.86
CA LYS A 41 10.38 13.24 -12.25
C LYS A 41 11.42 13.63 -11.20
N ASN A 42 11.17 13.39 -9.90
CA ASN A 42 11.93 14.07 -8.84
C ASN A 42 12.72 13.16 -7.88
N LEU A 43 12.45 11.85 -7.83
CA LEU A 43 13.16 10.92 -6.92
C LEU A 43 13.80 9.73 -7.64
N PHE A 44 13.00 8.79 -8.17
CA PHE A 44 13.49 7.54 -8.77
C PHE A 44 12.46 6.99 -9.77
N ARG A 45 12.92 6.40 -10.88
CA ARG A 45 12.06 5.63 -11.80
C ARG A 45 11.67 4.29 -11.15
N LEU A 46 10.65 4.30 -10.30
CA LEU A 46 10.05 3.07 -9.80
C LEU A 46 9.20 2.45 -10.92
N ASN A 47 9.59 1.26 -11.35
CA ASN A 47 8.88 0.54 -12.40
C ASN A 47 7.60 -0.08 -11.82
N PHE A 48 6.54 0.73 -11.74
CA PHE A 48 5.28 0.39 -11.06
C PHE A 48 4.70 -0.94 -11.56
N PHE A 49 4.83 -1.24 -12.85
CA PHE A 49 4.38 -2.51 -13.44
C PHE A 49 5.14 -3.73 -12.90
N GLN A 50 6.44 -3.63 -12.62
CA GLN A 50 7.19 -4.73 -12.01
C GLN A 50 6.78 -4.97 -10.55
N ILE A 51 6.48 -3.90 -9.82
CA ILE A 51 6.11 -3.95 -8.40
C ILE A 51 4.66 -4.44 -8.25
N ALA A 52 3.73 -3.88 -9.04
CA ALA A 52 2.31 -4.19 -8.98
C ALA A 52 1.94 -5.49 -9.73
N GLY A 53 2.73 -5.92 -10.72
CA GLY A 53 2.43 -7.12 -11.50
C GLY A 53 2.37 -8.39 -10.65
N LYS A 54 3.28 -8.54 -9.69
CA LYS A 54 3.31 -9.71 -8.80
C LYS A 54 2.04 -9.80 -7.90
N PRO A 55 1.65 -8.75 -7.15
CA PRO A 55 0.36 -8.72 -6.44
C PRO A 55 -0.85 -8.96 -7.33
N VAL A 56 -0.87 -8.42 -8.56
CA VAL A 56 -1.98 -8.61 -9.50
C VAL A 56 -2.11 -10.06 -9.93
N ILE A 57 -1.00 -10.74 -10.23
CA ILE A 57 -0.99 -12.17 -10.56
C ILE A 57 -1.49 -13.00 -9.37
N SER A 58 -1.01 -12.72 -8.15
CA SER A 58 -1.48 -13.40 -6.94
C SER A 58 -2.98 -13.18 -6.68
N ALA A 59 -3.48 -11.96 -6.92
CA ALA A 59 -4.90 -11.65 -6.81
C ALA A 59 -5.75 -12.37 -7.88
N ALA A 60 -5.25 -12.47 -9.11
CA ALA A 60 -5.92 -13.20 -10.19
C ALA A 60 -6.02 -14.71 -9.87
N LEU A 61 -4.93 -15.31 -9.38
CA LEU A 61 -4.92 -16.72 -8.94
C LEU A 61 -5.89 -16.95 -7.76
N MET A 62 -5.90 -16.05 -6.77
CA MET A 62 -6.87 -16.08 -5.68
C MET A 62 -8.32 -16.01 -6.21
N GLY A 63 -8.59 -15.09 -7.14
CA GLY A 63 -9.91 -14.94 -7.76
C GLY A 63 -10.37 -16.21 -8.47
N MET A 64 -9.45 -16.88 -9.18
CA MET A 64 -9.73 -18.16 -9.82
C MET A 64 -10.08 -19.26 -8.82
N ILE A 65 -9.39 -19.33 -7.67
CA ILE A 65 -9.73 -20.25 -6.58
C ILE A 65 -11.12 -19.95 -6.02
N ILE A 66 -11.45 -18.68 -5.78
CA ILE A 66 -12.79 -18.30 -5.28
C ILE A 66 -13.88 -18.75 -6.27
N LEU A 67 -13.64 -18.61 -7.58
CA LEU A 67 -14.60 -19.05 -8.60
C LEU A 67 -14.78 -20.57 -8.62
N LEU A 68 -13.70 -21.34 -8.47
CA LEU A 68 -13.78 -22.80 -8.37
C LEU A 68 -14.48 -23.25 -7.08
N LEU A 69 -14.20 -22.58 -5.97
CA LEU A 69 -14.74 -22.91 -4.64
C LEU A 69 -16.05 -22.19 -4.33
N ARG A 70 -16.70 -21.54 -5.31
CA ARG A 70 -17.89 -20.69 -5.10
C ARG A 70 -19.08 -21.43 -4.48
N GLN A 71 -19.10 -22.76 -4.55
CA GLN A 71 -20.15 -23.58 -3.95
C GLN A 71 -19.98 -23.81 -2.44
N LEU A 72 -18.84 -23.42 -1.85
CA LEU A 72 -18.61 -23.50 -0.41
C LEU A 72 -19.24 -22.32 0.34
N ASN A 73 -19.46 -22.51 1.64
CA ASN A 73 -19.91 -21.42 2.52
C ASN A 73 -18.90 -20.27 2.52
N LEU A 74 -19.41 -19.03 2.46
CA LEU A 74 -18.62 -17.79 2.52
C LEU A 74 -17.62 -17.79 3.69
N PHE A 75 -18.03 -18.35 4.83
CA PHE A 75 -17.20 -18.43 6.03
C PHE A 75 -15.92 -19.27 5.84
N LEU A 76 -15.94 -20.25 4.94
CA LEU A 76 -14.75 -21.06 4.59
C LEU A 76 -13.98 -20.43 3.42
N ILE A 77 -14.68 -19.86 2.44
CA ILE A 77 -14.03 -19.24 1.27
C ILE A 77 -13.09 -18.11 1.65
N VAL A 78 -13.50 -17.24 2.57
CA VAL A 78 -12.71 -16.06 2.96
C VAL A 78 -11.33 -16.42 3.52
N PRO A 79 -11.20 -17.29 4.56
CA PRO A 79 -9.89 -17.66 5.07
C PRO A 79 -9.06 -18.45 4.04
N ILE A 80 -9.70 -19.32 3.24
CA ILE A 80 -8.99 -20.07 2.18
C ILE A 80 -8.41 -19.12 1.12
N ALA A 81 -9.19 -18.13 0.67
CA ALA A 81 -8.75 -17.14 -0.30
C ALA A 81 -7.63 -16.26 0.27
N ALA A 82 -7.74 -15.83 1.53
CA ALA A 82 -6.69 -15.06 2.19
C ALA A 82 -5.38 -15.84 2.28
N LEU A 83 -5.43 -17.11 2.69
CA LEU A 83 -4.27 -17.99 2.73
C LEU A 83 -3.67 -18.22 1.34
N ALA A 84 -4.50 -18.45 0.33
CA ALA A 84 -4.05 -18.63 -1.05
C ALA A 84 -3.37 -17.36 -1.59
N TYR A 85 -3.93 -16.18 -1.34
CA TYR A 85 -3.32 -14.91 -1.72
C TYR A 85 -1.93 -14.73 -1.08
N VAL A 86 -1.82 -14.93 0.23
CA VAL A 86 -0.54 -14.82 0.95
C VAL A 86 0.47 -15.84 0.41
N LEU A 87 0.05 -17.09 0.20
CA LEU A 87 0.92 -18.15 -0.31
C LEU A 87 1.47 -17.81 -1.69
N PHE A 88 0.60 -17.37 -2.62
CA PHE A 88 1.04 -16.96 -3.95
C PHE A 88 1.92 -15.72 -3.89
N LEU A 89 1.56 -14.73 -3.09
CA LEU A 89 2.34 -13.50 -2.97
C LEU A 89 3.75 -13.79 -2.43
N LEU A 90 3.87 -14.63 -1.41
CA LEU A 90 5.16 -15.05 -0.87
C LEU A 90 5.99 -15.83 -1.90
N THR A 91 5.35 -16.69 -2.69
CA THR A 91 5.99 -17.44 -3.78
C THR A 91 6.55 -16.51 -4.85
N LEU A 92 5.83 -15.43 -5.17
CA LEU A 92 6.26 -14.45 -6.17
C LEU A 92 7.38 -13.50 -5.68
N ARG A 93 7.73 -13.55 -4.38
CA ARG A 93 8.76 -12.72 -3.73
C ARG A 93 8.71 -11.26 -4.23
N PRO A 94 7.72 -10.47 -3.79
CA PRO A 94 7.51 -9.12 -4.32
C PRO A 94 8.71 -8.20 -4.09
N PHE A 95 9.40 -8.34 -2.96
CA PHE A 95 10.55 -7.53 -2.60
C PHE A 95 11.84 -8.01 -3.27
N SER A 96 12.56 -7.08 -3.90
CA SER A 96 13.90 -7.32 -4.43
C SER A 96 14.91 -7.44 -3.28
N PRO A 97 16.01 -8.21 -3.42
CA PRO A 97 17.11 -8.20 -2.46
C PRO A 97 17.66 -6.79 -2.19
N THR A 98 17.59 -5.89 -3.17
CA THR A 98 17.97 -4.47 -3.00
C THR A 98 17.02 -3.72 -2.07
N ASP A 99 15.71 -4.01 -2.11
CA ASP A 99 14.71 -3.37 -1.25
C ASP A 99 14.93 -3.77 0.22
N ILE A 100 15.26 -5.03 0.46
CA ILE A 100 15.55 -5.57 1.80
C ILE A 100 16.80 -4.91 2.38
N GLN A 101 17.84 -4.68 1.57
CA GLN A 101 19.05 -3.97 2.03
C GLN A 101 18.77 -2.50 2.34
N LEU A 102 17.96 -1.82 1.52
CA LEU A 102 17.53 -0.44 1.78
C LEU A 102 16.75 -0.33 3.09
N PHE A 103 15.81 -1.25 3.32
CA PHE A 103 15.04 -1.32 4.56
C PHE A 103 15.94 -1.54 5.77
N ARG A 104 16.90 -2.47 5.67
CA ARG A 104 17.87 -2.75 6.74
C ARG A 104 18.70 -1.52 7.09
N ARG A 105 19.18 -0.78 6.09
CA ARG A 105 19.95 0.46 6.28
C ARG A 105 19.13 1.57 6.96
N LEU A 106 17.87 1.73 6.58
CA LEU A 106 16.98 2.72 7.22
C LEU A 106 16.72 2.37 8.69
N TRP A 107 16.46 1.09 8.97
CA TRP A 107 16.21 0.59 10.32
C TRP A 107 17.43 0.74 11.24
N GLU A 108 18.63 0.45 10.74
CA GLU A 108 19.87 0.64 11.50
C GLU A 108 20.16 2.13 11.78
N ARG A 109 19.85 3.02 10.82
CA ARG A 109 20.01 4.47 10.98
C ARG A 109 19.04 5.04 12.02
N GLU A 110 17.81 4.55 12.07
CA GLU A 110 16.81 4.99 13.05
C GLU A 110 17.20 4.58 14.48
N LYS A 111 17.68 3.33 14.67
CA LYS A 111 18.23 2.88 15.96
C LYS A 111 19.43 3.71 16.42
N GLY A 112 20.31 4.10 15.51
CA GLY A 112 21.44 4.97 15.82
C GLY A 112 21.00 6.36 16.32
N LEU A 113 20.00 6.96 15.67
CA LEU A 113 19.48 8.27 16.05
C LEU A 113 18.72 8.25 17.39
N VAL A 114 17.95 7.19 17.66
CA VAL A 114 17.26 7.00 18.94
C VAL A 114 18.27 6.85 20.10
N THR A 115 19.38 6.16 19.86
CA THR A 115 20.45 5.99 20.87
C THR A 115 21.10 7.33 21.22
N LEU A 116 21.41 8.16 20.20
CA LEU A 116 22.01 9.49 20.37
C LEU A 116 21.04 10.48 21.07
N GLN A 117 19.74 10.40 20.79
CA GLN A 117 18.74 11.23 21.47
C GLN A 117 18.54 10.84 22.94
N SER A 118 18.65 9.55 23.28
CA SER A 118 18.56 9.10 24.68
C SER A 118 19.78 9.55 25.50
N GLN A 119 20.98 9.56 24.91
CA GLN A 119 22.18 10.08 25.58
C GLN A 119 22.10 11.60 25.77
N ARG A 120 21.68 12.34 24.74
CA ARG A 120 21.55 13.81 24.82
C ARG A 120 20.46 14.28 25.79
N SER A 121 19.40 13.48 26.00
CA SER A 121 18.34 13.80 26.96
C SER A 121 18.70 13.46 28.41
N GLY A 122 19.63 12.53 28.64
CA GLY A 122 20.16 12.23 29.98
C GLY A 122 21.19 13.26 30.48
N GLU A 123 21.84 14.00 29.57
CA GLU A 123 22.88 14.99 29.89
C GLU A 123 22.32 16.38 30.26
N HIS A 124 21.04 16.64 30.01
CA HIS A 124 20.40 17.95 30.25
C HIS A 124 19.32 17.89 31.35
N ASN A 125 19.68 17.42 32.55
CA ASN A 125 18.89 17.64 33.77
C ASN A 125 19.60 18.66 34.70
N PRO A 126 19.34 19.98 34.56
CA PRO A 126 19.88 20.99 35.47
C PRO A 126 18.98 21.15 36.72
N SER A 127 18.63 20.05 37.40
CA SER A 127 17.88 20.08 38.68
C SER A 127 18.67 19.46 39.83
N LYS A 128 19.98 19.70 39.84
CA LYS A 128 20.86 19.56 41.01
C LYS A 128 21.78 20.78 41.08
N LYS A 129 21.27 21.88 41.62
CA LYS A 129 22.03 22.83 42.42
C LYS A 129 21.12 23.42 43.47
#